data_AF-A0A2A7A5H3-F1
#
_entry.id   AF-A0A2A7A5H3-F1
#
_cell.length_a   1.000
_cell.length_b   1.000
_cell.length_c   1.000
_cell.angle_alpha   90.00
_cell.angle_beta   90.00
_cell.angle_gamma   90.00
#
_symmetry.space_group_name_H-M   'P 1'
#
loop_
_entity.id
_entity.type
_entity.pdbx_description
1 polymer ?
#
loop_
_entity_poly.entity_id
_entity_poly.type
_entity_poly.pdbx_seq_one_letter_code
_entity_poly.pdbx_strand_id
1 'polypeptide(L)'
;MADVISVSELNHYVKTLLDVNDGLFDLALRGEIANFVQNARSGHCYFSLRDDACSVKAVMFRTDARRLAFRPEEGMRVVVRCRATLYERDGAFQVYVNEMFPDGLGAAQLALEQLKARLEKEGLFDPVYKKPLPAYPECIGVVTSKTGAALQDIRNVISRRWPSVRLLLCPVTVQGFEAARQIAAAIRTLDQSGRVDEIIVARGGGSREDLWVFNAEEIARAAFRCKTPLISAIGHEIDYTILDFVADQRAPTPSAAAELAVPDREEQQRIFENIEENIHKNIQKRLALCYNGLEQYNFLLEQSAPSKILQQYSNRLQQIQQAIRTQQKARMNDKSMQLQHAAALAASLDPYRVLARGYALVTDTKGKVCTVEQLQPEQPICVRSRQYQARCRVETVEEINESTQEL
;
A
#
# COMPACT_ATOMS: atom_id res chain seq x y z
N MET A 1 81.07 44.32 -31.64
CA MET A 1 80.42 45.60 -31.98
C MET A 1 79.02 45.53 -31.42
N ALA A 2 78.53 46.59 -30.78
CA ALA A 2 77.14 46.62 -30.33
C ALA A 2 76.26 46.89 -31.56
N ASP A 3 75.34 45.99 -31.87
CA ASP A 3 74.38 46.20 -32.94
C ASP A 3 73.47 47.37 -32.57
N VAL A 4 73.35 48.34 -33.47
CA VAL A 4 72.51 49.52 -33.28
C VAL A 4 71.09 49.14 -33.72
N ILE A 5 70.22 48.87 -32.75
CA ILE A 5 68.79 48.64 -32.97
C ILE A 5 67.98 49.87 -32.57
N SER A 6 66.84 50.07 -33.22
CA SER A 6 65.88 51.10 -32.87
C SER A 6 65.12 50.76 -31.58
N VAL A 7 64.55 51.77 -30.94
CA VAL A 7 63.73 51.60 -29.72
C VAL A 7 62.51 50.69 -29.99
N SER A 8 61.93 50.78 -31.19
CA SER A 8 60.82 49.91 -31.62
C SER A 8 61.25 48.45 -31.76
N GLU A 9 62.43 48.19 -32.34
CA GLU A 9 62.98 46.85 -32.48
C GLU A 9 63.32 46.24 -31.10
N LEU A 10 63.83 47.04 -30.16
CA LEU A 10 64.08 46.60 -28.79
C LEU A 10 62.78 46.16 -28.09
N ASN A 11 61.73 47.00 -28.13
CA ASN A 11 60.45 46.68 -27.49
C ASN A 11 59.79 45.44 -28.13
N HIS A 12 59.85 45.32 -29.46
CA HIS A 12 59.31 44.16 -30.17
C HIS A 12 60.08 42.87 -29.84
N TYR A 13 61.41 42.95 -29.75
CA TYR A 13 62.26 41.82 -29.37
C TYR A 13 61.96 41.32 -27.95
N VAL A 14 61.88 42.22 -26.97
CA VAL A 14 61.57 41.85 -25.57
C VAL A 14 60.16 41.26 -25.46
N LYS A 15 59.17 41.85 -26.13
CA LYS A 15 57.81 41.28 -26.17
C LYS A 15 57.80 39.87 -26.75
N THR A 16 58.51 39.65 -27.85
CA THR A 16 58.60 38.32 -28.49
C THR A 16 59.23 37.29 -27.55
N LEU A 17 60.27 37.67 -26.81
CA LEU A 17 60.88 36.78 -25.80
C LEU A 17 59.93 36.43 -24.65
N LEU A 18 59.14 37.40 -24.18
CA LEU A 18 58.12 37.16 -23.15
C LEU A 18 56.98 36.28 -23.68
N ASP A 19 56.57 36.50 -24.92
CA ASP A 19 55.43 35.81 -25.55
C ASP A 19 55.74 34.35 -25.93
N VAL A 20 57.00 34.02 -26.25
CA VAL A 20 57.44 32.66 -26.60
C VAL A 20 57.71 31.80 -25.36
N ASN A 21 57.85 32.41 -24.18
CA ASN A 21 58.13 31.68 -22.96
C ASN A 21 56.84 31.07 -22.39
N ASP A 22 56.73 29.74 -22.46
CA ASP A 22 55.57 28.98 -21.98
C ASP A 22 55.22 29.30 -20.51
N GLY A 23 56.22 29.54 -19.65
CA GLY A 23 56.01 29.86 -18.24
C GLY A 23 55.46 31.27 -17.99
N LEU A 24 55.62 32.19 -18.95
CA LEU A 24 55.10 33.56 -18.88
C LEU A 24 53.82 33.74 -19.71
N PHE A 25 53.49 32.77 -20.54
CA PHE A 25 52.26 32.76 -21.32
C PHE A 25 51.04 32.39 -20.48
N ASP A 26 51.21 31.51 -19.49
CA ASP A 26 50.12 31.04 -18.62
C ASP A 26 50.57 30.93 -17.16
N LEU A 27 50.44 32.05 -16.42
CA LEU A 27 50.88 32.17 -15.04
C LEU A 27 49.73 32.55 -14.10
N ALA A 28 49.81 32.06 -12.86
CA ALA A 28 48.91 32.44 -11.78
C ALA A 28 49.60 33.42 -10.82
N LEU A 29 49.04 34.63 -10.66
CA LEU A 29 49.54 35.63 -9.71
C LEU A 29 48.54 35.85 -8.58
N ARG A 30 49.05 35.97 -7.36
CA ARG A 30 48.29 36.38 -6.19
C ARG A 30 48.67 37.82 -5.83
N GLY A 31 47.67 38.67 -5.59
CA GLY A 31 47.91 40.04 -5.15
C GLY A 31 46.63 40.80 -4.82
N GLU A 32 46.78 42.01 -4.31
CA GLU A 32 45.70 42.92 -4.00
C GLU A 32 45.47 43.90 -5.17
N ILE A 33 44.19 44.15 -5.48
CA ILE A 33 43.80 45.09 -6.53
C ILE A 33 43.95 46.52 -6.01
N ALA A 34 44.76 47.32 -6.71
CA ALA A 34 44.93 48.75 -6.47
C ALA A 34 44.65 49.57 -7.73
N ASN A 35 44.19 50.82 -7.58
CA ASN A 35 43.91 51.75 -8.67
C ASN A 35 42.96 51.15 -9.74
N PHE A 36 41.87 50.53 -9.31
CA PHE A 36 40.94 49.87 -10.22
C PHE A 36 40.13 50.91 -11.03
N VAL A 37 40.26 50.86 -12.35
CA VAL A 37 39.52 51.71 -13.29
C VAL A 37 38.86 50.86 -14.36
N GLN A 38 37.53 50.84 -14.37
CA GLN A 38 36.76 50.27 -15.47
C GLN A 38 36.40 51.36 -16.48
N ASN A 39 36.93 51.26 -17.69
CA ASN A 39 36.66 52.25 -18.72
C ASN A 39 35.24 52.07 -19.27
N ALA A 40 34.37 53.07 -19.09
CA ALA A 40 32.97 53.00 -19.50
C ALA A 40 32.76 52.82 -21.01
N ARG A 41 33.70 53.27 -21.85
CA ARG A 41 33.57 53.23 -23.32
C ARG A 41 34.02 51.91 -23.93
N SER A 42 35.15 51.36 -23.47
CA SER A 42 35.71 50.09 -23.97
C SER A 42 35.28 48.89 -23.14
N GLY A 43 34.87 49.09 -21.89
CA GLY A 43 34.53 48.01 -20.95
C GLY A 43 35.73 47.19 -20.47
N HIS A 44 36.96 47.68 -20.71
CA HIS A 44 38.19 47.07 -20.20
C HIS A 44 38.45 47.53 -18.76
N CYS A 45 38.98 46.61 -17.94
CA CYS A 45 39.40 46.91 -16.57
C CYS A 45 40.91 47.10 -16.56
N TYR A 46 41.37 48.23 -16.04
CA TYR A 46 42.76 48.54 -15.80
C TYR A 46 42.96 48.62 -14.30
N PHE A 47 43.95 47.91 -13.78
CA PHE A 47 44.28 47.91 -12.36
C PHE A 47 45.74 47.58 -12.16
N SER A 48 46.23 47.73 -10.94
CA SER A 48 47.54 47.22 -10.55
C SER A 48 47.36 46.07 -9.58
N LEU A 49 48.08 44.98 -9.81
CA LEU A 49 48.23 43.88 -8.87
C LEU A 49 49.43 44.19 -7.99
N ARG A 50 49.19 44.33 -6.68
CA ARG A 50 50.21 44.66 -5.70
C ARG A 50 50.40 43.50 -4.73
N ASP A 51 51.65 43.19 -4.42
CA ASP A 51 52.04 42.39 -3.27
C ASP A 51 52.76 43.28 -2.23
N ASP A 52 53.36 42.68 -1.21
CA ASP A 52 54.03 43.44 -0.14
C ASP A 52 55.23 44.28 -0.64
N ALA A 53 55.86 43.90 -1.75
CA ALA A 53 57.12 44.49 -2.24
C ALA A 53 57.00 45.16 -3.63
N CYS A 54 56.12 44.66 -4.48
CA CYS A 54 56.08 44.91 -5.92
C CYS A 54 54.66 45.22 -6.39
N SER A 55 54.57 45.90 -7.53
CA SER A 55 53.29 46.10 -8.23
C SER A 55 53.46 45.94 -9.73
N VAL A 56 52.46 45.36 -10.39
CA VAL A 56 52.43 45.17 -11.84
C VAL A 56 51.12 45.70 -12.42
N LYS A 57 51.21 46.36 -13.57
CA LYS A 57 50.01 46.82 -14.30
C LYS A 57 49.29 45.61 -14.90
N ALA A 58 48.00 45.53 -14.67
CA ALA A 58 47.13 44.47 -15.15
C ALA A 58 46.01 45.05 -16.00
N VAL A 59 45.74 44.39 -17.12
CA VAL A 59 44.65 44.73 -18.02
C VAL A 59 43.78 43.51 -18.23
N MET A 60 42.48 43.66 -17.99
CA MET A 60 41.48 42.64 -18.30
C MET A 60 40.56 43.15 -19.40
N PHE A 61 40.55 42.42 -20.52
CA PHE A 61 39.72 42.79 -21.66
C PHE A 61 38.23 42.59 -21.34
N ARG A 62 37.37 43.26 -22.12
CA ARG A 62 35.92 43.31 -21.87
C ARG A 62 35.30 41.91 -21.92
N THR A 63 35.80 41.07 -22.83
CA THR A 63 35.31 39.71 -23.04
C THR A 63 35.52 38.85 -21.80
N ASP A 64 36.65 39.01 -21.12
CA ASP A 64 37.02 38.27 -19.92
C ASP A 64 36.37 38.89 -18.68
N ALA A 65 36.40 40.22 -18.56
CA ALA A 65 35.74 40.94 -17.46
C ALA A 65 34.23 40.65 -17.38
N ARG A 66 33.57 40.41 -18.52
CA ARG A 66 32.15 40.01 -18.57
C ARG A 66 31.88 38.59 -18.07
N ARG A 67 32.89 37.73 -18.05
CA ARG A 67 32.77 36.33 -17.57
C ARG A 67 32.98 36.23 -16.06
N LEU A 68 33.45 37.30 -15.41
CA LEU A 68 33.64 37.30 -13.97
C LEU A 68 32.31 37.21 -13.24
N ALA A 69 32.25 36.28 -12.29
CA ALA A 69 31.08 36.06 -11.47
C ALA A 69 30.84 37.21 -10.46
N PHE A 70 31.88 37.99 -10.15
CA PHE A 70 31.83 39.12 -9.22
C PHE A 70 32.41 40.39 -9.85
N ARG A 71 32.18 41.55 -9.22
CA ARG A 71 32.82 42.81 -9.63
C ARG A 71 34.09 43.01 -8.80
N PRO A 72 35.27 43.11 -9.44
CA PRO A 72 36.49 43.41 -8.71
C PRO A 72 36.40 44.80 -8.07
N GLU A 73 36.79 44.89 -6.81
CA GLU A 73 36.82 46.14 -6.04
C GLU A 73 38.25 46.45 -5.58
N GLU A 74 38.52 47.72 -5.33
CA GLU A 74 39.81 48.15 -4.79
C GLU A 74 40.01 47.58 -3.39
N GLY A 75 41.21 47.04 -3.12
CA GLY A 75 41.54 46.34 -1.88
C GLY A 75 41.17 44.85 -1.85
N MET A 76 40.52 44.30 -2.88
CA MET A 76 40.31 42.85 -2.95
C MET A 76 41.61 42.12 -3.23
N ARG A 77 41.89 41.09 -2.43
CA ARG A 77 42.90 40.08 -2.75
C ARG A 77 42.33 39.09 -3.76
N VAL A 78 43.11 38.80 -4.80
CA VAL A 78 42.71 37.94 -5.90
C VAL A 78 43.86 37.05 -6.37
N VAL A 79 43.51 35.88 -6.90
CA VAL A 79 44.38 35.07 -7.75
C VAL A 79 43.92 35.25 -9.19
N VAL A 80 44.84 35.67 -10.07
CA VAL A 80 44.57 35.86 -11.49
C VAL A 80 45.36 34.86 -12.34
N ARG A 81 44.73 34.32 -13.37
CA ARG A 81 45.41 33.61 -14.47
C ARG A 81 45.69 34.63 -15.57
N CYS A 82 46.95 34.77 -15.94
CA CYS A 82 47.39 35.86 -16.81
C CYS A 82 48.59 35.49 -17.67
N ARG A 83 48.83 36.33 -18.68
CA ARG A 83 50.03 36.32 -19.52
C ARG A 83 50.85 37.58 -19.27
N ALA A 84 52.14 37.43 -19.03
CA ALA A 84 53.06 38.56 -18.95
C ALA A 84 53.44 39.03 -20.36
N THR A 85 53.41 40.33 -20.57
CA THR A 85 53.76 40.93 -21.87
C THR A 85 54.30 42.35 -21.69
N LEU A 86 54.72 42.96 -22.80
CA LEU A 86 55.21 44.34 -22.85
C LEU A 86 54.31 45.19 -23.76
N TYR A 87 53.89 46.36 -23.28
CA TYR A 87 53.20 47.33 -24.10
C TYR A 87 54.18 48.06 -25.03
N GLU A 88 54.22 47.68 -26.31
CA GLU A 88 55.23 48.14 -27.28
C GLU A 88 55.36 49.66 -27.40
N ARG A 89 54.26 50.40 -27.26
CA ARG A 89 54.24 51.86 -27.42
C ARG A 89 54.99 52.59 -26.29
N ASP A 90 54.81 52.14 -25.05
CA ASP A 90 55.38 52.81 -23.87
C ASP A 90 56.52 52.00 -23.23
N GLY A 91 56.84 50.80 -23.75
CA GLY A 91 57.83 49.88 -23.17
C GLY A 91 57.46 49.40 -21.77
N ALA A 92 56.16 49.43 -21.41
CA ALA A 92 55.71 49.14 -20.05
C ALA A 92 55.40 47.65 -19.86
N PHE A 93 55.95 47.05 -18.80
CA PHE A 93 55.63 45.68 -18.41
C PHE A 93 54.21 45.60 -17.85
N GLN A 94 53.42 44.67 -18.37
CA GLN A 94 52.03 44.48 -17.96
C GLN A 94 51.60 43.03 -18.08
N VAL A 95 50.54 42.67 -17.35
CA VAL A 95 49.92 41.35 -17.43
C VAL A 95 48.52 41.46 -18.04
N TYR A 96 48.22 40.58 -18.98
CA TYR A 96 46.86 40.39 -19.48
C TYR A 96 46.17 39.33 -18.65
N VAL A 97 45.13 39.74 -17.93
CA VAL A 97 44.37 38.86 -17.04
C VAL A 97 43.22 38.22 -17.81
N ASN A 98 43.20 36.89 -17.82
CA ASN A 98 42.17 36.09 -18.46
C ASN A 98 41.09 35.67 -17.47
N GLU A 99 41.49 35.26 -16.25
CA GLU A 99 40.57 34.80 -15.21
C GLU A 99 40.98 35.38 -13.86
N MET A 100 40.01 35.64 -12.98
CA MET A 100 40.23 36.23 -11.67
C MET A 100 39.33 35.55 -10.64
N PHE A 101 39.93 35.18 -9.51
CA PHE A 101 39.29 34.53 -8.38
C PHE A 101 39.59 35.32 -7.12
N PRO A 102 38.62 35.49 -6.21
CA PRO A 102 38.89 36.13 -4.93
C PRO A 102 39.82 35.23 -4.08
N ASP A 103 40.78 35.86 -3.42
CA ASP A 103 41.75 35.20 -2.56
C ASP A 103 41.56 35.68 -1.12
N GLY A 104 41.21 34.76 -0.22
CA GLY A 104 40.89 35.06 1.17
C GLY A 104 39.39 35.18 1.48
N LEU A 105 39.06 34.99 2.75
CA LEU A 105 37.68 34.78 3.22
C LEU A 105 36.76 35.99 2.95
N GLY A 106 37.24 37.21 3.21
CA GLY A 106 36.43 38.42 3.01
C GLY A 106 36.13 38.72 1.54
N ALA A 107 37.13 38.60 0.67
CA ALA A 107 36.96 38.79 -0.77
C ALA A 107 36.04 37.71 -1.38
N ALA A 108 36.20 36.45 -0.95
CA ALA A 108 35.35 35.35 -1.41
C ALA A 108 33.89 35.54 -0.97
N GLN A 109 33.65 35.92 0.29
CA GLN A 109 32.30 36.15 0.79
C GLN A 109 31.61 37.31 0.07
N LEU A 110 32.30 38.44 -0.12
CA LEU A 110 31.76 39.59 -0.84
C LEU A 110 31.42 39.23 -2.30
N ALA A 111 32.30 38.51 -2.98
CA ALA A 111 32.06 38.03 -4.34
C ALA A 111 30.86 37.06 -4.41
N LEU A 112 30.68 36.19 -3.41
CA LEU A 112 29.54 35.27 -3.32
C LEU A 112 28.22 36.03 -3.16
N GLU A 113 28.18 37.00 -2.25
CA GLU A 113 27.00 37.81 -1.98
C GLU A 113 26.59 38.64 -3.21
N GLN A 114 27.55 39.25 -3.90
CA GLN A 114 27.29 39.98 -5.15
C GLN A 114 26.68 39.10 -6.25
N LEU A 115 27.22 37.88 -6.41
CA LEU A 115 26.72 36.95 -7.42
C LEU A 115 25.35 36.40 -7.04
N LYS A 116 25.17 35.99 -5.78
CA LYS A 116 23.89 35.51 -5.24
C LYS A 116 22.80 36.54 -5.48
N ALA A 117 23.01 37.79 -5.10
CA ALA A 117 22.03 38.86 -5.27
C ALA A 117 21.67 39.12 -6.76
N ARG A 118 22.61 38.89 -7.68
CA ARG A 118 22.35 39.02 -9.13
C ARG A 118 21.47 37.89 -9.65
N LEU A 119 21.83 36.65 -9.33
CA LEU A 119 21.10 35.47 -9.81
C LEU A 119 19.72 35.33 -9.14
N GLU A 120 19.58 35.77 -7.90
CA GLU A 120 18.30 35.86 -7.19
C GLU A 120 17.36 36.86 -7.86
N LYS A 121 17.86 38.03 -8.28
CA LYS A 121 17.07 39.01 -9.06
C LYS A 121 16.63 38.48 -10.42
N GLU A 122 17.38 37.54 -11.00
CA GLU A 122 17.01 36.85 -12.24
C GLU A 122 16.02 35.70 -12.01
N GLY A 123 15.71 35.33 -10.76
CA GLY A 123 14.75 34.29 -10.40
C GLY A 123 15.30 32.85 -10.46
N LEU A 124 16.63 32.67 -10.57
CA LEU A 124 17.22 31.32 -10.72
C LEU A 124 17.06 30.43 -9.47
N PHE A 125 16.72 31.02 -8.33
CA PHE A 125 16.55 30.30 -7.06
C PHE A 125 15.09 30.04 -6.70
N ASP A 126 14.14 30.47 -7.56
CA ASP A 126 12.72 30.35 -7.22
C ASP A 126 12.32 28.87 -7.10
N PRO A 127 11.62 28.49 -6.01
CA PRO A 127 11.24 27.10 -5.76
C PRO A 127 10.28 26.54 -6.82
N VAL A 128 9.64 27.40 -7.61
CA VAL A 128 8.75 27.03 -8.71
C VAL A 128 9.47 26.28 -9.82
N TYR A 129 10.77 26.54 -10.01
CA TYR A 129 11.58 25.86 -11.02
C TYR A 129 12.22 24.55 -10.53
N LYS A 130 12.13 24.25 -9.22
CA LYS A 130 12.71 23.04 -8.64
C LYS A 130 11.88 21.82 -8.98
N LYS A 131 12.55 20.77 -9.46
CA LYS A 131 11.94 19.53 -9.92
C LYS A 131 11.90 18.49 -8.80
N PRO A 132 10.83 17.69 -8.69
CA PRO A 132 10.81 16.55 -7.78
C PRO A 132 11.77 15.47 -8.27
N LEU A 133 12.36 14.74 -7.31
CA LEU A 133 13.19 13.58 -7.62
C LEU A 133 12.34 12.37 -8.00
N PRO A 134 12.81 11.53 -8.93
CA PRO A 134 12.14 10.27 -9.27
C PRO A 134 12.14 9.33 -8.06
N ALA A 135 10.99 8.71 -7.76
CA ALA A 135 10.89 7.78 -6.64
C ALA A 135 11.69 6.48 -6.83
N TYR A 136 11.87 6.05 -8.09
CA TYR A 136 12.58 4.84 -8.47
C TYR A 136 13.46 5.11 -9.70
N PRO A 137 14.64 5.73 -9.54
CA PRO A 137 15.54 5.98 -10.66
C PRO A 137 16.10 4.66 -11.23
N GLU A 138 16.25 4.56 -12.54
CA GLU A 138 16.95 3.47 -13.21
C GLU A 138 18.42 3.81 -13.48
N CYS A 139 18.72 5.09 -13.72
CA CYS A 139 20.07 5.54 -14.02
C CYS A 139 20.37 6.91 -13.41
N ILE A 140 21.44 6.98 -12.62
CA ILE A 140 21.90 8.20 -11.97
C ILE A 140 23.20 8.67 -12.63
N GLY A 141 23.20 9.92 -13.09
CA GLY A 141 24.40 10.60 -13.57
C GLY A 141 25.22 11.12 -12.40
N VAL A 142 26.53 10.82 -12.35
CA VAL A 142 27.42 11.31 -11.29
C VAL A 142 28.49 12.20 -11.91
N VAL A 143 28.55 13.45 -11.48
CA VAL A 143 29.57 14.44 -11.86
C VAL A 143 30.53 14.59 -10.70
N THR A 144 31.67 13.91 -10.78
CA THR A 144 32.74 13.97 -9.78
C THR A 144 34.06 13.48 -10.39
N SER A 145 35.15 13.51 -9.61
CA SER A 145 36.44 13.01 -10.08
C SER A 145 36.46 11.48 -10.15
N LYS A 146 37.17 10.93 -11.14
CA LYS A 146 37.23 9.47 -11.38
C LYS A 146 37.83 8.69 -10.19
N THR A 147 38.72 9.32 -9.44
CA THR A 147 39.45 8.72 -8.30
C THR A 147 39.00 9.26 -6.93
N GLY A 148 37.93 10.06 -6.88
CA GLY A 148 37.51 10.73 -5.65
C GLY A 148 36.78 9.83 -4.66
N ALA A 149 36.96 10.10 -3.36
CA ALA A 149 36.23 9.44 -2.28
C ALA A 149 34.70 9.56 -2.43
N ALA A 150 34.21 10.70 -2.96
CA ALA A 150 32.79 10.92 -3.20
C ALA A 150 32.15 9.87 -4.11
N LEU A 151 32.84 9.43 -5.17
CA LEU A 151 32.32 8.38 -6.04
C LEU A 151 32.20 7.04 -5.30
N GLN A 152 33.18 6.73 -4.46
CA GLN A 152 33.18 5.50 -3.67
C GLN A 152 32.04 5.51 -2.64
N ASP A 153 31.83 6.64 -1.96
CA ASP A 153 30.76 6.82 -0.99
C ASP A 153 29.39 6.66 -1.64
N ILE A 154 29.15 7.36 -2.76
CA ILE A 154 27.91 7.25 -3.53
C ILE A 154 27.67 5.80 -3.96
N ARG A 155 28.70 5.14 -4.51
CA ARG A 155 28.60 3.75 -4.94
C ARG A 155 28.27 2.80 -3.78
N ASN A 156 28.92 2.96 -2.63
CA ASN A 156 28.73 2.10 -1.46
C ASN A 156 27.29 2.22 -0.92
N VAL A 157 26.78 3.45 -0.81
CA VAL A 157 25.43 3.72 -0.32
C VAL A 157 24.37 3.16 -1.27
N ILE A 158 24.48 3.47 -2.58
CA ILE A 158 23.51 3.00 -3.58
C ILE A 158 23.52 1.47 -3.69
N SER A 159 24.70 0.85 -3.69
CA SER A 159 24.80 -0.62 -3.76
C SER A 159 24.13 -1.31 -2.56
N ARG A 160 24.13 -0.66 -1.39
CA ARG A 160 23.47 -1.17 -0.18
C ARG A 160 21.96 -0.93 -0.20
N ARG A 161 21.52 0.29 -0.51
CA ARG A 161 20.09 0.69 -0.44
C ARG A 161 19.28 0.30 -1.67
N TRP A 162 19.82 0.44 -2.88
CA TRP A 162 19.09 0.20 -4.13
C TRP A 162 20.01 -0.28 -5.27
N PRO A 163 20.44 -1.56 -5.27
CA PRO A 163 21.45 -2.09 -6.19
C PRO A 163 21.01 -2.18 -7.67
N SER A 164 19.73 -1.99 -7.97
CA SER A 164 19.18 -2.07 -9.33
C SER A 164 19.55 -0.88 -10.22
N VAL A 165 20.08 0.20 -9.63
CA VAL A 165 20.40 1.46 -10.34
C VAL A 165 21.71 1.35 -11.10
N ARG A 166 21.74 1.92 -12.30
CA ARG A 166 22.97 2.13 -13.06
C ARG A 166 23.59 3.48 -12.75
N LEU A 167 24.89 3.50 -12.49
CA LEU A 167 25.65 4.75 -12.30
C LEU A 167 26.37 5.13 -13.59
N LEU A 168 26.12 6.34 -14.09
CA LEU A 168 26.82 6.91 -15.24
C LEU A 168 27.75 8.04 -14.77
N LEU A 169 29.05 7.73 -14.69
CA LEU A 169 30.08 8.70 -14.29
C LEU A 169 30.46 9.60 -15.47
N CYS A 170 30.35 10.92 -15.28
CA CYS A 170 31.01 11.92 -16.12
C CYS A 170 32.20 12.50 -15.34
N PRO A 171 33.44 12.03 -15.61
CA PRO A 171 34.60 12.43 -14.82
C PRO A 171 34.99 13.88 -15.10
N VAL A 172 35.14 14.67 -14.04
CA VAL A 172 35.57 16.08 -14.10
C VAL A 172 36.65 16.37 -13.07
N THR A 173 37.46 17.40 -13.33
CA THR A 173 38.26 18.00 -12.26
C THR A 173 37.33 18.78 -11.34
N VAL A 174 37.46 18.55 -10.03
CA VAL A 174 36.63 19.21 -8.99
C VAL A 174 37.34 20.41 -8.36
N GLN A 175 38.55 20.72 -8.85
CA GLN A 175 39.46 21.74 -8.34
C GLN A 175 40.22 22.38 -9.51
N GLY A 176 40.63 23.63 -9.32
CA GLY A 176 41.42 24.39 -10.29
C GLY A 176 40.61 25.14 -11.34
N PHE A 177 41.34 25.86 -12.20
CA PHE A 177 40.79 26.84 -13.16
C PHE A 177 39.81 26.24 -14.19
N GLU A 178 40.04 25.00 -14.63
CA GLU A 178 39.20 24.36 -15.65
C GLU A 178 37.94 23.68 -15.11
N ALA A 179 37.88 23.47 -13.79
CA ALA A 179 36.85 22.66 -13.16
C ALA A 179 35.44 23.22 -13.40
N ALA A 180 35.26 24.53 -13.35
CA ALA A 180 33.95 25.16 -13.56
C ALA A 180 33.37 24.87 -14.95
N ARG A 181 34.20 24.99 -15.99
CA ARG A 181 33.80 24.68 -17.38
C ARG A 181 33.52 23.20 -17.57
N GLN A 182 34.35 22.33 -17.00
CA GLN A 182 34.17 20.88 -17.09
C GLN A 182 32.89 20.42 -16.39
N ILE A 183 32.60 20.91 -15.19
CA ILE A 183 31.36 20.59 -14.44
C ILE A 183 30.13 21.06 -15.23
N ALA A 184 30.14 22.30 -15.74
CA ALA A 184 29.03 22.83 -16.53
C ALA A 184 28.82 22.03 -17.84
N ALA A 185 29.90 21.59 -18.49
CA ALA A 185 29.82 20.73 -19.66
C ALA A 185 29.32 19.31 -19.33
N ALA A 186 29.74 18.75 -18.21
CA ALA A 186 29.31 17.43 -17.74
C ALA A 186 27.80 17.39 -17.44
N ILE A 187 27.27 18.40 -16.74
CA ILE A 187 25.82 18.53 -16.48
C ILE A 187 25.05 18.57 -17.80
N ARG A 188 25.48 19.41 -18.76
CA ARG A 188 24.84 19.49 -20.08
C ARG A 188 24.91 18.17 -20.86
N THR A 189 26.03 17.47 -20.77
CA THR A 189 26.24 16.19 -21.48
C THR A 189 25.32 15.11 -20.92
N LEU A 190 25.18 15.03 -19.60
CA LEU A 190 24.30 14.08 -18.93
C LEU A 190 22.82 14.38 -19.25
N ASP A 191 22.40 15.64 -19.16
CA ASP A 191 21.04 16.08 -19.48
C ASP A 191 20.67 15.77 -20.94
N GLN A 192 21.57 16.09 -21.89
CA GLN A 192 21.36 15.84 -23.32
C GLN A 192 21.38 14.35 -23.68
N SER A 193 22.01 13.51 -22.86
CA SER A 193 22.06 12.07 -23.13
C SER A 193 20.68 11.41 -23.07
N GLY A 194 19.74 11.97 -22.29
CA GLY A 194 18.42 11.38 -22.05
C GLY A 194 18.45 9.99 -21.39
N ARG A 195 19.60 9.59 -20.85
CA ARG A 195 19.82 8.26 -20.24
C ARG A 195 19.77 8.28 -18.71
N VAL A 196 19.79 9.46 -18.10
CA VAL A 196 19.83 9.63 -16.65
C VAL A 196 18.51 10.22 -16.18
N ASP A 197 18.00 9.69 -15.08
CA ASP A 197 16.76 10.16 -14.45
C ASP A 197 17.04 11.32 -13.50
N GLU A 198 18.25 11.39 -12.96
CA GLU A 198 18.73 12.43 -12.06
C GLU A 198 20.26 12.55 -12.11
N ILE A 199 20.79 13.70 -11.68
CA ILE A 199 22.22 14.02 -11.69
C ILE A 199 22.67 14.40 -10.29
N ILE A 200 23.73 13.76 -9.81
CA ILE A 200 24.42 14.13 -8.57
C ILE A 200 25.72 14.83 -8.93
N VAL A 201 25.87 16.08 -8.49
CA VAL A 201 27.15 16.80 -8.54
C VAL A 201 27.78 16.70 -7.16
N ALA A 202 28.87 15.96 -7.07
CA ALA A 202 29.48 15.64 -5.78
C ALA A 202 30.96 15.99 -5.74
N ARG A 203 31.39 16.47 -4.57
CA ARG A 203 32.79 16.76 -4.29
C ARG A 203 33.28 15.87 -3.16
N GLY A 204 34.41 15.18 -3.37
CA GLY A 204 35.16 14.54 -2.28
C GLY A 204 35.90 15.61 -1.48
N GLY A 205 36.19 15.37 -0.20
CA GLY A 205 36.74 16.37 0.71
C GLY A 205 37.94 17.19 0.17
N GLY A 206 38.22 18.32 0.81
CA GLY A 206 39.36 19.20 0.53
C GLY A 206 39.16 20.58 1.14
N SER A 207 39.96 21.57 0.74
CA SER A 207 39.92 22.89 1.37
C SER A 207 38.64 23.67 1.00
N ARG A 208 38.28 24.66 1.82
CA ARG A 208 37.19 25.60 1.51
C ARG A 208 37.44 26.39 0.22
N GLU A 209 38.71 26.64 -0.12
CA GLU A 209 39.11 27.42 -1.30
C GLU A 209 38.66 26.73 -2.60
N ASP A 210 38.73 25.40 -2.62
CA ASP A 210 38.26 24.58 -3.74
C ASP A 210 36.72 24.59 -3.92
N LEU A 211 35.95 24.95 -2.89
CA LEU A 211 34.48 25.07 -3.01
C LEU A 211 34.09 26.23 -3.93
N TRP A 212 35.00 27.19 -4.12
CA TRP A 212 34.73 28.38 -4.90
C TRP A 212 34.37 28.07 -6.36
N VAL A 213 34.92 26.99 -6.92
CA VAL A 213 34.63 26.54 -8.29
C VAL A 213 33.12 26.39 -8.52
N PHE A 214 32.39 25.93 -7.51
CA PHE A 214 30.94 25.68 -7.58
C PHE A 214 30.09 26.96 -7.48
N ASN A 215 30.73 28.11 -7.21
CA ASN A 215 30.09 29.42 -7.28
C ASN A 215 30.13 30.01 -8.70
N ALA A 216 30.72 29.34 -9.68
CA ALA A 216 30.79 29.86 -11.04
C ALA A 216 29.38 30.01 -11.67
N GLU A 217 29.13 31.18 -12.26
CA GLU A 217 27.85 31.51 -12.91
C GLU A 217 27.48 30.53 -14.03
N GLU A 218 28.49 30.02 -14.75
CA GLU A 218 28.28 29.05 -15.83
C GLU A 218 27.77 27.69 -15.35
N ILE A 219 28.12 27.26 -14.12
CA ILE A 219 27.54 26.07 -13.50
C ILE A 219 26.09 26.35 -13.09
N ALA A 220 25.84 27.49 -12.44
CA ALA A 220 24.50 27.90 -12.02
C ALA A 220 23.52 27.92 -13.21
N ARG A 221 23.92 28.53 -14.33
CA ARG A 221 23.09 28.57 -15.54
C ARG A 221 22.94 27.21 -16.21
N ALA A 222 23.95 26.33 -16.11
CA ALA A 222 23.85 24.97 -16.63
C ALA A 222 22.86 24.12 -15.80
N ALA A 223 22.93 24.22 -14.46
CA ALA A 223 22.01 23.54 -13.56
C ALA A 223 20.57 24.03 -13.72
N PHE A 224 20.34 25.34 -13.82
CA PHE A 224 18.99 25.89 -14.01
C PHE A 224 18.34 25.47 -15.33
N ARG A 225 19.11 25.37 -16.41
CA ARG A 225 18.61 24.95 -17.74
C ARG A 225 18.47 23.45 -17.90
N CYS A 226 19.02 22.67 -16.97
CA CYS A 226 18.97 21.22 -16.98
C CYS A 226 17.51 20.75 -16.89
N LYS A 227 17.10 19.77 -17.69
CA LYS A 227 15.76 19.18 -17.61
C LYS A 227 15.71 18.05 -16.58
N THR A 228 16.78 17.25 -16.50
CA THR A 228 16.92 16.24 -15.45
C THR A 228 17.08 16.91 -14.08
N PRO A 229 16.45 16.37 -13.01
CA PRO A 229 16.66 16.82 -11.64
C PRO A 229 18.13 16.76 -11.21
N LEU A 230 18.59 17.76 -10.46
CA LEU A 230 19.98 17.88 -10.02
C LEU A 230 20.08 17.96 -8.49
N ILE A 231 20.92 17.10 -7.92
CA ILE A 231 21.27 17.06 -6.50
C ILE A 231 22.68 17.61 -6.32
N SER A 232 22.80 18.64 -5.47
CA SER A 232 24.10 19.18 -5.07
C SER A 232 24.63 18.48 -3.81
N ALA A 233 25.88 18.03 -3.85
CA ALA A 233 26.55 17.29 -2.79
C ALA A 233 28.00 17.77 -2.59
N ILE A 234 28.18 19.08 -2.45
CA ILE A 234 29.50 19.74 -2.49
C ILE A 234 30.12 19.93 -1.11
N GLY A 235 29.33 20.25 -0.08
CA GLY A 235 29.86 20.73 1.21
C GLY A 235 28.97 20.45 2.41
N HIS A 236 29.57 20.57 3.60
CA HIS A 236 28.91 20.39 4.89
C HIS A 236 27.89 21.51 5.16
N GLU A 237 27.09 21.38 6.23
CA GLU A 237 25.92 22.22 6.50
C GLU A 237 26.15 23.74 6.44
N ILE A 238 27.37 24.20 6.67
CA ILE A 238 27.75 25.62 6.83
C ILE A 238 28.27 26.28 5.53
N ASP A 239 28.78 25.51 4.58
CA ASP A 239 29.44 26.04 3.37
C ASP A 239 28.49 25.98 2.16
N TYR A 240 27.60 26.97 2.05
CA TYR A 240 26.67 27.08 0.92
C TYR A 240 27.37 27.61 -0.34
N THR A 241 27.11 26.97 -1.47
CA THR A 241 27.55 27.39 -2.80
C THR A 241 26.38 27.86 -3.65
N ILE A 242 26.65 28.58 -4.74
CA ILE A 242 25.60 28.96 -5.70
C ILE A 242 24.92 27.73 -6.29
N LEU A 243 25.66 26.65 -6.56
CA LEU A 243 25.05 25.41 -7.05
C LEU A 243 24.01 24.86 -6.07
N ASP A 244 24.24 24.94 -4.77
CA ASP A 244 23.26 24.47 -3.76
C ASP A 244 21.94 25.25 -3.80
N PHE A 245 21.97 26.53 -4.17
CA PHE A 245 20.77 27.34 -4.29
C PHE A 245 19.98 27.01 -5.56
N VAL A 246 20.68 26.77 -6.68
CA VAL A 246 20.06 26.45 -7.98
C VAL A 246 19.60 25.00 -8.05
N ALA A 247 20.29 24.08 -7.38
CA ALA A 247 19.96 22.66 -7.41
C ALA A 247 18.51 22.41 -6.94
N ASP A 248 17.92 21.36 -7.51
CA ASP A 248 16.57 20.93 -7.16
C ASP A 248 16.53 20.42 -5.72
N GLN A 249 17.58 19.70 -5.31
CA GLN A 249 17.80 19.25 -3.94
C GLN A 249 19.25 19.45 -3.51
N ARG A 250 19.43 19.70 -2.21
CA ARG A 250 20.74 19.81 -1.57
C ARG A 250 20.94 18.65 -0.61
N ALA A 251 22.13 18.07 -0.67
CA ALA A 251 22.61 17.10 0.29
C ALA A 251 23.94 17.58 0.92
N PRO A 252 24.13 17.41 2.24
CA PRO A 252 25.33 17.87 2.95
C PRO A 252 26.57 17.02 2.68
N THR A 253 26.41 15.80 2.16
CA THR A 253 27.53 14.90 1.86
C THR A 253 27.22 14.06 0.61
N PRO A 254 28.25 13.54 -0.09
CA PRO A 254 28.04 12.57 -1.17
C PRO A 254 27.21 11.35 -0.75
N SER A 255 27.42 10.86 0.48
CA SER A 255 26.62 9.76 1.05
C SER A 255 25.15 10.14 1.24
N ALA A 256 24.88 11.32 1.80
CA ALA A 256 23.50 11.80 1.97
C ALA A 256 22.81 12.05 0.62
N ALA A 257 23.56 12.49 -0.40
CA ALA A 257 23.04 12.65 -1.74
C ALA A 257 22.61 11.31 -2.34
N ALA A 258 23.43 10.28 -2.15
CA ALA A 258 23.09 8.92 -2.54
C ALA A 258 21.88 8.37 -1.77
N GLU A 259 21.73 8.67 -0.48
CA GLU A 259 20.54 8.26 0.29
C GLU A 259 19.26 8.96 -0.17
N LEU A 260 19.36 10.22 -0.59
CA LEU A 260 18.24 11.03 -1.04
C LEU A 260 17.83 10.72 -2.49
N ALA A 261 18.79 10.28 -3.30
CA ALA A 261 18.62 9.86 -4.68
C ALA A 261 17.82 8.54 -4.83
N VAL A 262 17.99 7.59 -3.92
CA VAL A 262 17.41 6.24 -4.07
C VAL A 262 16.48 5.85 -2.92
N PRO A 263 15.43 5.06 -3.19
CA PRO A 263 14.55 4.54 -2.14
C PRO A 263 15.27 3.53 -1.25
N ASP A 264 14.71 3.31 -0.05
CA ASP A 264 15.22 2.29 0.86
C ASP A 264 14.60 0.91 0.57
N ARG A 265 15.44 -0.06 0.14
CA ARG A 265 14.99 -1.44 -0.07
C ARG A 265 14.38 -2.08 1.17
N GLU A 266 14.88 -1.81 2.38
CA GLU A 266 14.32 -2.41 3.59
C GLU A 266 12.91 -1.87 3.87
N GLU A 267 12.69 -0.58 3.61
CA GLU A 267 11.35 0.02 3.74
C GLU A 267 10.38 -0.57 2.73
N GLN A 268 10.80 -0.71 1.46
CA GLN A 268 9.98 -1.35 0.43
C GLN A 268 9.67 -2.81 0.80
N GLN A 269 10.65 -3.56 1.32
CA GLN A 269 10.43 -4.92 1.79
C GLN A 269 9.39 -5.00 2.90
N ARG A 270 9.46 -4.12 3.91
CA ARG A 270 8.46 -4.06 4.98
C ARG A 270 7.06 -3.74 4.45
N ILE A 271 6.94 -2.89 3.43
CA ILE A 271 5.66 -2.60 2.78
C ILE A 271 5.09 -3.88 2.14
N PHE A 272 5.92 -4.64 1.43
CA PHE A 272 5.49 -5.91 0.83
C PHE A 272 5.07 -6.95 1.89
N GLU A 273 5.86 -7.12 2.95
CA GLU A 273 5.55 -8.03 4.07
C GLU A 273 4.21 -7.66 4.73
N ASN A 274 3.97 -6.38 4.97
CA ASN A 274 2.69 -5.90 5.52
C ASN A 274 1.51 -6.20 4.59
N ILE A 275 1.68 -6.02 3.27
CA ILE A 275 0.63 -6.34 2.29
C ILE A 275 0.36 -7.85 2.29
N GLU A 276 1.40 -8.68 2.31
CA GLU A 276 1.29 -10.14 2.36
C GLU A 276 0.56 -10.62 3.61
N GLU A 277 0.91 -10.09 4.79
CA GLU A 277 0.21 -10.39 6.03
C GLU A 277 -1.27 -10.01 5.97
N ASN A 278 -1.58 -8.83 5.41
CA ASN A 278 -2.94 -8.37 5.27
C ASN A 278 -3.75 -9.25 4.31
N ILE A 279 -3.15 -9.72 3.21
CA ILE A 279 -3.77 -10.68 2.29
C ILE A 279 -4.08 -11.98 3.03
N HIS A 280 -3.11 -12.56 3.75
CA HIS A 280 -3.32 -13.78 4.53
C HIS A 280 -4.43 -13.64 5.57
N LYS A 281 -4.43 -12.54 6.34
CA LYS A 281 -5.47 -12.26 7.34
C LYS A 281 -6.86 -12.14 6.70
N ASN A 282 -6.98 -11.51 5.53
CA ASN A 282 -8.25 -11.39 4.82
C ASN A 282 -8.75 -12.74 4.27
N ILE A 283 -7.86 -13.56 3.72
CA ILE A 283 -8.21 -14.92 3.26
C ILE A 283 -8.69 -15.77 4.43
N GLN A 284 -7.97 -15.78 5.56
CA GLN A 284 -8.37 -16.52 6.76
C GLN A 284 -9.72 -16.07 7.30
N LYS A 285 -9.96 -14.74 7.38
CA LYS A 285 -11.26 -14.19 7.78
C LYS A 285 -12.37 -14.65 6.85
N ARG A 286 -12.14 -14.64 5.53
CA ARG A 286 -13.14 -15.09 4.55
C ARG A 286 -13.45 -16.57 4.69
N LEU A 287 -12.43 -17.41 4.87
CA LEU A 287 -12.60 -18.84 5.12
C LEU A 287 -13.39 -19.09 6.40
N ALA A 288 -13.04 -18.42 7.50
CA ALA A 288 -13.76 -18.55 8.78
C ALA A 288 -15.24 -18.16 8.65
N LEU A 289 -15.56 -17.08 7.93
CA LEU A 289 -16.95 -16.70 7.66
C LEU A 289 -17.70 -17.77 6.85
N CYS A 290 -17.06 -18.37 5.84
CA CYS A 290 -17.65 -19.45 5.06
C CYS A 290 -17.86 -20.71 5.89
N TYR A 291 -16.89 -21.11 6.72
CA TYR A 291 -17.02 -22.25 7.63
C TYR A 291 -18.14 -22.05 8.64
N ASN A 292 -18.18 -20.90 9.31
CA ASN A 292 -19.24 -20.58 10.26
C ASN A 292 -20.63 -20.56 9.59
N GLY A 293 -20.72 -20.05 8.36
CA GLY A 293 -21.95 -20.10 7.58
C GLY A 293 -22.39 -21.53 7.27
N LEU A 294 -21.46 -22.39 6.85
CA LEU A 294 -21.73 -23.82 6.61
C LEU A 294 -22.17 -24.55 7.89
N GLU A 295 -21.50 -24.30 9.02
CA GLU A 295 -21.91 -24.88 10.31
C GLU A 295 -23.32 -24.43 10.71
N GLN A 296 -23.67 -23.16 10.52
CA GLN A 296 -25.02 -22.66 10.79
C GLN A 296 -26.07 -23.36 9.92
N TYR A 297 -25.81 -23.52 8.61
CA TYR A 297 -26.71 -24.25 7.73
C TYR A 297 -26.80 -25.73 8.12
N ASN A 298 -25.69 -26.36 8.48
CA ASN A 298 -25.68 -27.76 8.90
C ASN A 298 -26.46 -27.94 10.21
N PHE A 299 -26.28 -27.05 11.19
CA PHE A 299 -27.03 -27.05 12.43
C PHE A 299 -28.54 -26.85 12.19
N LEU A 300 -28.92 -25.96 11.27
CA LEU A 300 -30.31 -25.80 10.88
C LEU A 300 -30.86 -27.08 10.23
N LEU A 301 -30.12 -27.72 9.33
CA LEU A 301 -30.54 -28.98 8.71
C LEU A 301 -30.66 -30.13 9.73
N GLU A 302 -29.75 -30.23 10.69
CA GLU A 302 -29.80 -31.23 11.77
C GLU A 302 -30.96 -30.97 12.73
N GLN A 303 -31.25 -29.69 13.05
CA GLN A 303 -32.36 -29.34 13.95
C GLN A 303 -33.73 -29.33 13.27
N SER A 304 -33.77 -29.00 11.98
CA SER A 304 -34.98 -28.83 11.18
C SER A 304 -34.92 -29.69 9.92
N ALA A 305 -35.63 -30.81 9.96
CA ALA A 305 -36.91 -30.91 9.24
C ALA A 305 -37.35 -32.38 9.08
N PRO A 306 -36.56 -33.37 8.66
CA PRO A 306 -37.14 -34.67 8.31
C PRO A 306 -37.45 -35.50 9.55
N SER A 307 -36.49 -35.71 10.45
CA SER A 307 -36.62 -36.66 11.56
C SER A 307 -37.72 -36.25 12.56
N LYS A 308 -37.74 -35.00 13.02
CA LYS A 308 -38.77 -34.52 13.95
C LYS A 308 -40.17 -34.48 13.32
N ILE A 309 -40.29 -34.04 12.06
CA ILE A 309 -41.59 -34.03 11.37
C ILE A 309 -42.06 -35.46 11.10
N LEU A 310 -41.19 -36.36 10.65
CA LEU A 310 -41.48 -37.78 10.46
C LEU A 310 -41.84 -38.47 11.78
N GLN A 311 -41.19 -38.13 12.89
CA GLN A 311 -41.49 -38.67 14.21
C GLN A 311 -42.86 -38.16 14.71
N GLN A 312 -43.20 -36.89 14.49
CA GLN A 312 -44.54 -36.36 14.78
C GLN A 312 -45.62 -37.06 13.95
N TYR A 313 -45.39 -37.25 12.64
CA TYR A 313 -46.33 -37.99 11.79
C TYR A 313 -46.43 -39.46 12.19
N SER A 314 -45.33 -40.13 12.53
CA SER A 314 -45.32 -41.50 13.03
C SER A 314 -46.13 -41.65 14.32
N ASN A 315 -45.92 -40.75 15.28
CA ASN A 315 -46.69 -40.74 16.54
C ASN A 315 -48.19 -40.50 16.27
N ARG A 316 -48.53 -39.57 15.37
CA ARG A 316 -49.93 -39.31 14.98
C ARG A 316 -50.56 -40.53 14.29
N LEU A 317 -49.82 -41.22 13.43
CA LEU A 317 -50.26 -42.45 12.78
C LEU A 317 -50.54 -43.55 13.81
N GLN A 318 -49.64 -43.73 14.78
CA GLN A 318 -49.83 -44.69 15.88
C GLN A 318 -51.07 -44.36 16.73
N GLN A 319 -51.26 -43.09 17.08
CA GLN A 319 -52.45 -42.65 17.83
C GLN A 319 -53.75 -42.93 17.08
N ILE A 320 -53.81 -42.61 15.79
CA ILE A 320 -55.00 -42.88 14.96
C ILE A 320 -55.23 -44.39 14.83
N GLN A 321 -54.17 -45.18 14.62
CA GLN A 321 -54.28 -46.64 14.53
C GLN A 321 -54.82 -47.25 15.83
N GLN A 322 -54.37 -46.75 16.98
CA GLN A 322 -54.83 -47.22 18.29
C GLN A 322 -56.26 -46.77 18.59
N ALA A 323 -56.66 -45.57 18.16
CA ALA A 323 -58.04 -45.10 18.24
C ALA A 323 -58.98 -45.97 17.40
N ILE A 324 -58.60 -46.30 16.16
CA ILE A 324 -59.38 -47.18 15.27
C ILE A 324 -59.53 -48.57 15.90
N ARG A 325 -58.44 -49.17 16.40
CA ARG A 325 -58.50 -50.49 17.06
C ARG A 325 -59.41 -50.49 18.28
N THR A 326 -59.32 -49.46 19.12
CA THR A 326 -60.17 -49.32 20.30
C THR A 326 -61.64 -49.19 19.90
N GLN A 327 -61.95 -48.36 18.91
CA GLN A 327 -63.32 -48.15 18.44
C GLN A 327 -63.90 -49.39 17.74
N GLN A 328 -63.09 -50.13 17.00
CA GLN A 328 -63.47 -51.42 16.42
C GLN A 328 -63.81 -52.43 17.51
N LYS A 329 -62.98 -52.56 18.54
CA LYS A 329 -63.21 -53.48 19.66
C LYS A 329 -64.48 -53.10 20.44
N ALA A 330 -64.70 -51.81 20.69
CA ALA A 330 -65.92 -51.32 21.32
C ALA A 330 -67.17 -51.68 20.50
N ARG A 331 -67.18 -51.35 19.20
CA ARG A 331 -68.30 -51.71 18.31
C ARG A 331 -68.57 -53.21 18.24
N MET A 332 -67.53 -54.04 18.19
CA MET A 332 -67.67 -55.49 18.17
C MET A 332 -68.28 -56.00 19.47
N ASN A 333 -67.84 -55.48 20.62
CA ASN A 333 -68.40 -55.83 21.92
C ASN A 333 -69.87 -55.41 22.02
N ASP A 334 -70.22 -54.18 21.62
CA ASP A 334 -71.59 -53.68 21.62
C ASP A 334 -72.50 -54.57 20.76
N LYS A 335 -72.05 -54.92 19.55
CA LYS A 335 -72.81 -55.82 18.65
C LYS A 335 -72.93 -57.23 19.20
N SER A 336 -71.88 -57.75 19.85
CA SER A 336 -71.93 -59.05 20.52
C SER A 336 -72.92 -59.04 21.69
N MET A 337 -72.94 -57.98 22.51
CA MET A 337 -73.92 -57.83 23.59
C MET A 337 -75.35 -57.73 23.04
N GLN A 338 -75.58 -56.95 21.97
CA GLN A 338 -76.89 -56.87 21.31
C GLN A 338 -77.35 -58.24 20.81
N LEU A 339 -76.45 -59.01 20.18
CA LEU A 339 -76.75 -60.36 19.71
C LEU A 339 -77.08 -61.30 20.87
N GLN A 340 -76.28 -61.28 21.94
CA GLN A 340 -76.52 -62.08 23.14
C GLN A 340 -77.86 -61.74 23.80
N HIS A 341 -78.19 -60.45 23.89
CA HIS A 341 -79.46 -59.98 24.43
C HIS A 341 -80.65 -60.44 23.57
N ALA A 342 -80.55 -60.31 22.24
CA ALA A 342 -81.58 -60.79 21.33
C ALA A 342 -81.74 -62.33 21.41
N ALA A 343 -80.63 -63.07 21.51
CA ALA A 343 -80.65 -64.52 21.71
C ALA A 343 -81.29 -64.91 23.05
N ALA A 344 -81.03 -64.17 24.12
CA ALA A 344 -81.65 -64.39 25.43
C ALA A 344 -83.16 -64.11 25.42
N LEU A 345 -83.60 -63.04 24.75
CA LEU A 345 -85.02 -62.74 24.56
C LEU A 345 -85.71 -63.85 23.76
N ALA A 346 -85.14 -64.25 22.62
CA ALA A 346 -85.65 -65.36 21.82
C ALA A 346 -85.75 -66.66 22.63
N ALA A 347 -84.74 -66.95 23.47
CA ALA A 347 -84.76 -68.11 24.36
C ALA A 347 -85.78 -68.01 25.50
N SER A 348 -86.14 -66.81 25.96
CA SER A 348 -87.20 -66.62 26.97
C SER A 348 -88.61 -66.81 26.41
N LEU A 349 -88.81 -66.56 25.12
CA LEU A 349 -90.08 -66.72 24.42
C LEU A 349 -90.27 -68.14 23.86
N ASP A 350 -89.32 -69.05 24.09
CA ASP A 350 -89.39 -70.45 23.68
C ASP A 350 -90.34 -71.26 24.61
N PRO A 351 -91.51 -71.72 24.12
CA PRO A 351 -92.47 -72.49 24.92
C PRO A 351 -91.88 -73.77 25.52
N TYR A 352 -90.84 -74.34 24.91
CA TYR A 352 -90.19 -75.56 25.39
C TYR A 352 -89.31 -75.32 26.62
N ARG A 353 -88.80 -74.09 26.82
CA ARG A 353 -88.06 -73.72 28.05
C ARG A 353 -89.01 -73.48 29.22
N VAL A 354 -90.20 -72.95 28.97
CA VAL A 354 -91.25 -72.84 30.01
C VAL A 354 -91.66 -74.23 30.49
N LEU A 355 -91.86 -75.19 29.58
CA LEU A 355 -92.12 -76.59 29.93
C LEU A 355 -90.94 -77.27 30.64
N ALA A 356 -89.69 -76.84 30.37
CA ALA A 356 -88.50 -77.35 31.05
C ALA A 356 -88.35 -76.87 32.51
N ARG A 357 -89.01 -75.77 32.87
CA ARG A 357 -89.01 -75.23 34.25
C ARG A 357 -89.99 -75.94 35.18
N GLY A 358 -90.67 -77.00 34.71
CA GLY A 358 -91.58 -77.81 35.53
C GLY A 358 -93.06 -77.49 35.34
N TYR A 359 -93.41 -76.49 34.52
CA TYR A 359 -94.79 -76.22 34.13
C TYR A 359 -95.29 -77.28 33.15
N ALA A 360 -96.54 -77.72 33.33
CA ALA A 360 -97.18 -78.68 32.44
C ALA A 360 -98.31 -78.02 31.64
N LEU A 361 -98.40 -78.34 30.36
CA LEU A 361 -99.45 -77.85 29.48
C LEU A 361 -100.68 -78.76 29.58
N VAL A 362 -101.83 -78.22 29.94
CA VAL A 362 -103.08 -78.98 30.00
C VAL A 362 -103.77 -78.92 28.63
N THR A 363 -104.13 -80.07 28.08
CA THR A 363 -104.77 -80.22 26.77
C THR A 363 -105.97 -81.16 26.85
N ASP A 364 -106.99 -80.94 26.02
CA ASP A 364 -108.08 -81.90 25.82
C ASP A 364 -107.58 -83.10 24.98
N THR A 365 -108.35 -84.19 24.96
CA THR A 365 -108.16 -85.41 24.15
C THR A 365 -107.94 -85.16 22.65
N LYS A 366 -108.28 -83.97 22.14
CA LYS A 366 -108.03 -83.53 20.75
C LYS A 366 -106.77 -82.66 20.58
N GLY A 367 -105.99 -82.45 21.64
CA GLY A 367 -104.73 -81.69 21.60
C GLY A 367 -104.87 -80.17 21.67
N LYS A 368 -106.06 -79.64 21.97
CA LYS A 368 -106.28 -78.20 22.17
C LYS A 368 -105.90 -77.82 23.60
N VAL A 369 -105.15 -76.72 23.77
CA VAL A 369 -104.77 -76.20 25.10
C VAL A 369 -106.00 -75.68 25.82
N CYS A 370 -106.19 -76.14 27.06
CA CYS A 370 -107.33 -75.78 27.89
C CYS A 370 -106.84 -75.03 29.12
N THR A 371 -107.50 -73.92 29.45
CA THR A 371 -107.32 -73.23 30.73
C THR A 371 -108.09 -73.97 31.82
N VAL A 372 -107.61 -73.91 33.06
CA VAL A 372 -108.17 -74.65 34.19
C VAL A 372 -109.67 -74.32 34.41
N GLU A 373 -110.06 -73.07 34.11
CA GLU A 373 -111.44 -72.56 34.18
C GLU A 373 -112.45 -73.29 33.27
N GLN A 374 -111.99 -73.97 32.22
CA GLN A 374 -112.86 -74.62 31.23
C GLN A 374 -113.04 -76.12 31.47
N LEU A 375 -112.50 -76.65 32.57
CA LEU A 375 -112.53 -78.07 32.88
C LEU A 375 -113.77 -78.45 33.69
N GLN A 376 -114.39 -79.59 33.38
CA GLN A 376 -115.52 -80.13 34.13
C GLN A 376 -115.13 -81.39 34.93
N PRO A 377 -115.77 -81.66 36.10
CA PRO A 377 -115.54 -82.90 36.85
C PRO A 377 -115.81 -84.14 35.99
N GLU A 378 -115.01 -85.19 36.19
CA GLU A 378 -114.97 -86.45 35.43
C GLU A 378 -114.48 -86.34 33.96
N GLN A 379 -114.05 -85.16 33.49
CA GLN A 379 -113.55 -84.99 32.12
C GLN A 379 -112.11 -85.53 31.95
N PRO A 380 -111.82 -86.33 30.90
CA PRO A 380 -110.46 -86.79 30.63
C PRO A 380 -109.61 -85.66 30.02
N ILE A 381 -108.51 -85.31 30.68
CA ILE A 381 -107.52 -84.32 30.24
C ILE A 381 -106.16 -84.97 30.01
N CYS A 382 -105.33 -84.32 29.21
CA CYS A 382 -103.96 -84.70 28.95
C CYS A 382 -103.01 -83.62 29.45
N VAL A 383 -102.18 -83.96 30.43
CA VAL A 383 -101.15 -83.07 30.97
C VAL A 383 -99.83 -83.42 30.30
N ARG A 384 -99.25 -82.46 29.57
CA ARG A 384 -98.00 -82.64 28.83
C ARG A 384 -96.87 -81.86 29.48
N SER A 385 -95.87 -82.57 29.97
CA SER A 385 -94.56 -82.04 30.36
C SER A 385 -93.58 -82.05 29.17
N ARG A 386 -92.35 -81.59 29.35
CA ARG A 386 -91.30 -81.50 28.31
C ARG A 386 -91.11 -82.81 27.53
N GLN A 387 -91.21 -83.97 28.19
CA GLN A 387 -90.92 -85.28 27.59
C GLN A 387 -92.00 -86.35 27.80
N TYR A 388 -92.98 -86.09 28.67
CA TYR A 388 -93.99 -87.07 29.06
C TYR A 388 -95.38 -86.47 28.99
N GLN A 389 -96.35 -87.29 28.60
CA GLN A 389 -97.76 -86.93 28.59
C GLN A 389 -98.52 -87.93 29.46
N ALA A 390 -99.24 -87.43 30.46
CA ALA A 390 -100.10 -88.22 31.31
C ALA A 390 -101.57 -87.93 30.96
N ARG A 391 -102.38 -88.98 30.88
CA ARG A 391 -103.83 -88.87 30.73
C ARG A 391 -104.44 -88.94 32.12
N CYS A 392 -105.02 -87.84 32.55
CA CYS A 392 -105.61 -87.68 33.87
C CYS A 392 -107.11 -87.48 33.72
N ARG A 393 -107.86 -87.79 34.76
CA ARG A 393 -109.28 -87.45 34.83
C ARG A 393 -109.43 -86.37 35.89
N VAL A 394 -110.19 -85.33 35.59
CA VAL A 394 -110.42 -84.24 36.54
C VAL A 394 -111.38 -84.76 37.62
N GLU A 395 -110.92 -84.91 38.85
CA GLU A 395 -111.77 -85.41 39.94
C GLU A 395 -112.67 -84.29 40.48
N THR A 396 -112.08 -83.14 40.80
CA THR A 396 -112.78 -81.91 41.20
C THR A 396 -112.09 -80.70 40.58
N VAL A 397 -112.87 -79.65 40.32
CA VAL A 397 -112.34 -78.33 39.96
C VAL A 397 -112.78 -77.39 41.06
N GLU A 398 -111.83 -76.98 41.89
CA GLU A 398 -112.04 -76.03 42.96
C GLU A 398 -111.33 -74.73 42.60
N GLU A 399 -112.02 -73.61 42.79
CA GLU A 399 -111.41 -72.30 42.64
C GLU A 399 -110.59 -72.03 43.91
N ILE A 400 -109.27 -71.99 43.77
CA ILE A 400 -108.37 -71.74 44.90
C ILE A 400 -108.50 -70.25 45.26
N ASN A 401 -109.30 -69.94 46.28
CA ASN A 401 -109.24 -68.65 46.98
C ASN A 401 -108.01 -68.67 47.89
N GLU A 402 -106.90 -68.10 47.41
CA GLU A 402 -105.65 -67.97 48.17
C GLU A 402 -105.82 -67.00 49.35
N SER A 403 -106.30 -67.50 50.47
CA SER A 403 -106.08 -66.87 51.78
C SER A 403 -105.79 -67.95 52.81
N THR A 404 -104.73 -68.72 52.57
CA THR A 404 -103.80 -69.30 53.56
C THR A 404 -102.80 -70.19 52.83
N GLN A 405 -101.70 -69.60 52.37
CA GLN A 405 -100.43 -70.30 52.26
C GLN A 405 -99.34 -69.30 52.63
N GLU A 406 -98.77 -69.51 53.82
CA GLU A 406 -97.47 -68.97 54.18
C GLU A 406 -96.43 -69.56 53.23
N LEU A 407 -95.78 -68.69 52.46
CA LEU A 407 -94.38 -68.75 52.03
C LEU A 407 -93.97 -67.39 51.44
#